data_AF-A0A971V025-F1
#
_entry.id   AF-A0A971V025-F1
#
_cell.length_a   1.000
_cell.length_b   1.000
_cell.length_c   1.000
_cell.angle_alpha   90.00
_cell.angle_beta   90.00
_cell.angle_gamma   90.00
#
_symmetry.space_group_name_H-M   'P 1'
#
loop_
_entity.id
_entity.type
_entity.pdbx_description
1 polymer ?
#
loop_
_entity_poly.entity_id
_entity_poly.type
_entity_poly.pdbx_seq_one_letter_code
_entity_poly.pdbx_strand_id
1 'polypeptide(L)'
;MNTITKRSLILAPVCLLLSFTVLAQQRVLVHSHNDYRQRVPFYQAYSQQVYSIEADVFVTERGDLLVGHDKEDLTPDADLENMYLLPLVKLFRQNEGSPWKNSDYDLQLMIDMKTPTEPTLTRIVEMVGQYPEVFDPFVNPNAVKVVITGSVPKPENFEKYPPFIFFDGQVALNYTDDQLDRIALISEPFFKYARWNGKGTMLHEQKEKVQEIIDKAHSMGKPIRFWASPDGITAWNTQYAMGVDIINTDRVEKCTDFFRNFEEKNYRIEVEIHNAHGMVTTDRLDKTTSGFRGFNREKIQLSERIEIYQPTYRNDGAEKKIKNIIFLIGDGMGLAQINAAETVNKGLTLLSIKNIGLQKSNAKDAYTTDSAAGGSALATGKATNNRYISMTDDGKVNASFTDYAYEKGLACGVITLGNLADATPAAFYGHATERDDTDQLTNYLLDGKLMLLAGGGMNVFNDRKDAKDFLSELEKQYRVTNDHTPIMLPVFAYGPGSRNFSGVYNNTDIFYKIRTPDPLLEDQ
;
A
#
# COMPACT_ATOMS: atom_id res chain seq x y z
N MET A 1 -40.00 -60.27 -55.43
CA MET A 1 -40.55 -59.19 -56.27
C MET A 1 -40.25 -57.86 -55.61
N ASN A 2 -39.79 -56.91 -56.41
CA ASN A 2 -39.63 -55.47 -56.15
C ASN A 2 -38.48 -55.00 -55.25
N THR A 3 -37.33 -54.85 -55.92
CA THR A 3 -36.41 -53.72 -55.83
C THR A 3 -37.12 -52.37 -55.72
N ILE A 4 -36.61 -51.45 -54.88
CA ILE A 4 -36.38 -50.02 -55.21
C ILE A 4 -35.29 -49.46 -54.27
N THR A 5 -34.54 -48.54 -54.88
CA THR A 5 -33.20 -48.00 -54.65
C THR A 5 -33.00 -46.92 -53.59
N LYS A 6 -31.73 -46.83 -53.14
CA LYS A 6 -30.92 -45.63 -52.82
C LYS A 6 -31.30 -44.80 -51.57
N ARG A 7 -30.40 -44.74 -50.58
CA ARG A 7 -29.41 -43.64 -50.45
C ARG A 7 -28.43 -43.92 -49.31
N SER A 8 -27.16 -43.72 -49.63
CA SER A 8 -26.00 -43.80 -48.74
C SER A 8 -26.04 -42.71 -47.67
N LEU A 9 -25.77 -43.09 -46.42
CA LEU A 9 -25.30 -42.19 -45.37
C LEU A 9 -24.21 -42.93 -44.60
N ILE A 10 -22.96 -42.60 -44.94
CA ILE A 10 -21.77 -43.00 -44.20
C ILE A 10 -21.78 -42.16 -42.93
N LEU A 11 -21.97 -42.81 -41.78
CA LEU A 11 -21.83 -42.20 -40.47
C LEU A 11 -20.32 -42.15 -40.14
N ALA A 12 -19.72 -40.96 -40.19
CA ALA A 12 -18.41 -40.72 -39.62
C ALA A 12 -18.56 -40.42 -38.11
N PRO A 13 -17.73 -41.00 -37.21
CA PRO A 13 -17.74 -40.61 -35.82
C PRO A 13 -16.98 -39.28 -35.69
N VAL A 14 -17.70 -38.21 -35.33
CA VAL A 14 -17.09 -36.95 -34.90
C VAL A 14 -16.50 -37.19 -33.51
N CYS A 15 -15.19 -37.34 -33.43
CA CYS A 15 -14.44 -37.23 -32.18
C CYS A 15 -14.57 -35.79 -31.67
N LEU A 16 -15.42 -35.56 -30.67
CA LEU A 16 -15.34 -34.37 -29.83
C LEU A 16 -14.09 -34.50 -28.95
N LEU A 17 -12.99 -33.91 -29.39
CA LEU A 17 -11.89 -33.52 -28.50
C LEU A 17 -12.38 -32.33 -27.67
N LEU A 18 -12.88 -32.63 -26.46
CA LEU A 18 -13.05 -31.62 -25.42
C LEU A 18 -11.66 -31.19 -24.96
N SER A 19 -11.21 -30.04 -25.47
CA SER A 19 -10.06 -29.31 -24.98
C SER A 19 -10.34 -28.86 -23.55
N PHE A 20 -9.93 -29.63 -22.56
CA PHE A 20 -9.82 -29.12 -21.20
C PHE A 20 -8.65 -28.12 -21.18
N THR A 21 -8.94 -26.84 -21.35
CA THR A 21 -8.01 -25.78 -20.96
C THR A 21 -7.92 -25.82 -19.45
N VAL A 22 -6.88 -26.47 -18.93
CA VAL A 22 -6.43 -26.23 -17.56
C VAL A 22 -6.01 -24.77 -17.52
N LEU A 23 -6.84 -23.91 -16.95
CA LEU A 23 -6.43 -22.55 -16.60
C LEU A 23 -5.37 -22.69 -15.50
N ALA A 24 -4.11 -22.73 -15.90
CA ALA A 24 -3.00 -22.59 -14.97
C ALA A 24 -3.14 -21.24 -14.28
N GLN A 25 -3.12 -21.25 -12.95
CA GLN A 25 -3.16 -20.05 -12.12
C GLN A 25 -1.92 -19.21 -12.43
N GLN A 26 -2.10 -18.06 -13.08
CA GLN A 26 -0.98 -17.19 -13.43
C GLN A 26 -0.52 -16.44 -12.18
N ARG A 27 0.71 -16.73 -11.73
CA ARG A 27 1.32 -16.06 -10.58
C ARG A 27 1.52 -14.57 -10.87
N VAL A 28 1.41 -13.73 -9.84
CA VAL A 28 1.81 -12.32 -9.93
C VAL A 28 3.33 -12.24 -9.85
N LEU A 29 3.96 -11.56 -10.82
CA LEU A 29 5.42 -11.40 -10.85
C LEU A 29 5.81 -10.26 -9.91
N VAL A 30 6.74 -10.55 -8.99
CA VAL A 30 7.26 -9.58 -8.02
C VAL A 30 8.73 -9.35 -8.31
N HIS A 31 9.17 -8.11 -8.21
CA HIS A 31 10.56 -7.69 -8.32
C HIS A 31 11.06 -7.13 -6.97
N SER A 32 12.14 -7.70 -6.46
CA SER A 32 12.86 -7.21 -5.28
C SER A 32 13.78 -6.07 -5.68
N HIS A 33 13.32 -4.85 -5.43
CA HIS A 33 14.08 -3.63 -5.69
C HIS A 33 15.03 -3.35 -4.53
N ASN A 34 16.20 -2.77 -4.83
CA ASN A 34 17.25 -2.51 -3.85
C ASN A 34 17.53 -3.73 -2.94
N ASP A 35 17.64 -4.93 -3.51
CA ASP A 35 17.68 -6.18 -2.73
C ASP A 35 18.87 -6.22 -1.74
N TYR A 36 19.94 -5.50 -2.05
CA TYR A 36 21.11 -5.35 -1.19
C TYR A 36 20.85 -4.57 0.12
N ARG A 37 19.70 -3.88 0.22
CA ARG A 37 19.22 -3.24 1.46
C ARG A 37 18.39 -4.19 2.32
N GLN A 38 18.06 -5.39 1.83
CA GLN A 38 17.33 -6.40 2.59
C GLN A 38 18.22 -6.93 3.73
N ARG A 39 17.61 -7.47 4.79
CA ARG A 39 18.31 -8.00 5.97
C ARG A 39 19.25 -9.15 5.61
N VAL A 40 18.84 -9.99 4.66
CA VAL A 40 19.69 -11.05 4.09
C VAL A 40 19.60 -10.91 2.57
N PRO A 41 20.50 -10.11 1.96
CA PRO A 41 20.55 -9.93 0.52
C PRO A 41 20.55 -11.26 -0.23
N PHE A 42 19.96 -11.25 -1.41
CA PHE A 42 19.64 -12.38 -2.27
C PHE A 42 18.65 -13.39 -1.66
N TYR A 43 18.92 -13.91 -0.47
CA TYR A 43 18.17 -15.02 0.11
C TYR A 43 16.75 -14.65 0.50
N GLN A 44 16.50 -13.43 0.99
CA GLN A 44 15.13 -13.03 1.34
C GLN A 44 14.23 -13.08 0.13
N ALA A 45 14.61 -12.42 -0.98
CA ALA A 45 13.83 -12.44 -2.19
C ALA A 45 13.76 -13.82 -2.85
N TYR A 46 14.90 -14.50 -2.96
CA TYR A 46 14.99 -15.84 -3.55
C TYR A 46 14.09 -16.87 -2.81
N SER A 47 14.01 -16.80 -1.47
CA SER A 47 13.17 -17.69 -0.67
C SER A 47 11.67 -17.49 -0.91
N GLN A 48 11.27 -16.30 -1.34
CA GLN A 48 9.88 -15.98 -1.71
C GLN A 48 9.57 -16.32 -3.18
N GLN A 49 10.53 -16.88 -3.92
CA GLN A 49 10.39 -17.25 -5.32
C GLN A 49 9.94 -16.08 -6.22
N VAL A 50 10.46 -14.88 -5.95
CA VAL A 50 10.18 -13.69 -6.77
C VAL A 50 10.64 -13.87 -8.21
N TYR A 51 10.06 -13.11 -9.14
CA TYR A 51 10.44 -13.16 -10.55
C TYR A 51 11.80 -12.51 -10.80
N SER A 52 12.13 -11.43 -10.08
CA SER A 52 13.32 -10.62 -10.36
C SER A 52 13.95 -10.07 -9.08
N ILE A 53 15.28 -10.00 -9.06
CA ILE A 53 16.10 -9.48 -7.94
C ILE A 53 17.06 -8.43 -8.49
N GLU A 54 17.16 -7.26 -7.85
CA GLU A 54 18.01 -6.15 -8.29
C GLU A 54 19.25 -5.94 -7.41
N ALA A 55 20.40 -5.70 -8.05
CA ALA A 55 21.61 -5.20 -7.39
C ALA A 55 22.13 -3.94 -8.09
N ASP A 56 22.35 -2.88 -7.31
CA ASP A 56 23.03 -1.66 -7.76
C ASP A 56 24.54 -1.88 -7.74
N VAL A 57 25.22 -1.67 -8.86
CA VAL A 57 26.62 -2.04 -9.06
C VAL A 57 27.48 -0.87 -9.51
N PHE A 58 28.64 -0.74 -8.86
CA PHE A 58 29.73 0.14 -9.20
C PHE A 58 30.96 -0.68 -9.61
N VAL A 59 31.67 -0.26 -10.66
CA VAL A 59 33.02 -0.75 -10.95
C VAL A 59 34.08 0.12 -10.29
N THR A 60 35.03 -0.50 -9.59
CA THR A 60 36.20 0.20 -9.02
C THR A 60 37.30 0.41 -10.07
N GLU A 61 38.28 1.27 -9.78
CA GLU A 61 39.45 1.45 -10.66
C GLU A 61 40.26 0.16 -10.87
N ARG A 62 40.20 -0.78 -9.92
CA ARG A 62 40.84 -2.10 -10.02
C ARG A 62 40.02 -3.10 -10.84
N GLY A 63 38.76 -2.77 -11.14
CA GLY A 63 37.82 -3.63 -11.85
C GLY A 63 36.94 -4.49 -10.94
N ASP A 64 36.95 -4.25 -9.62
CA ASP A 64 36.06 -4.94 -8.68
C ASP A 64 34.62 -4.46 -8.89
N LEU A 65 33.63 -5.35 -8.83
CA LEU A 65 32.20 -5.02 -8.96
C LEU A 65 31.54 -5.00 -7.59
N LEU A 66 31.38 -3.80 -7.02
CA LEU A 66 30.83 -3.61 -5.68
C LEU A 66 29.35 -3.22 -5.74
N VAL A 67 28.59 -3.67 -4.76
CA VAL A 67 27.15 -3.47 -4.62
C VAL A 67 26.86 -2.35 -3.64
N GLY A 68 26.01 -1.40 -4.03
CA GLY A 68 25.58 -0.29 -3.18
C GLY A 68 24.81 0.77 -3.95
N HIS A 69 24.09 1.65 -3.26
CA HIS A 69 23.30 2.70 -3.91
C HIS A 69 24.16 3.92 -4.29
N ASP A 70 24.94 4.38 -3.31
CA ASP A 70 25.81 5.53 -3.39
C ASP A 70 27.27 5.09 -3.20
N LYS A 71 28.22 5.90 -3.70
CA LYS A 71 29.65 5.56 -3.62
C LYS A 71 30.14 5.44 -2.18
N GLU A 72 29.51 6.18 -1.28
CA GLU A 72 29.81 6.24 0.16
C GLU A 72 29.38 4.96 0.89
N ASP A 73 28.44 4.21 0.34
CA ASP A 73 27.95 2.93 0.90
C ASP A 73 28.85 1.74 0.53
N LEU A 74 29.81 1.93 -0.38
CA LEU A 74 30.62 0.84 -0.92
C LEU A 74 31.63 0.34 0.11
N THR A 75 31.57 -0.97 0.35
CA THR A 75 32.52 -1.69 1.18
C THR A 75 33.20 -2.79 0.36
N PRO A 76 34.47 -3.13 0.63
CA PRO A 76 35.18 -4.16 -0.15
C PRO A 76 34.53 -5.56 -0.07
N ASP A 77 33.72 -5.82 0.95
CA ASP A 77 33.00 -7.07 1.18
C ASP A 77 31.62 -7.12 0.52
N ALA A 78 31.08 -5.97 0.09
CA ALA A 78 29.85 -5.89 -0.69
C ALA A 78 30.12 -6.18 -2.17
N ASP A 79 30.63 -7.36 -2.48
CA ASP A 79 30.99 -7.79 -3.84
C ASP A 79 29.83 -8.53 -4.53
N LEU A 80 29.58 -8.19 -5.80
CA LEU A 80 28.46 -8.75 -6.59
C LEU A 80 28.54 -10.27 -6.72
N GLU A 81 29.75 -10.81 -6.90
CA GLU A 81 29.95 -12.24 -7.08
C GLU A 81 29.58 -13.01 -5.81
N ASN A 82 30.08 -12.56 -4.66
CA ASN A 82 29.84 -13.23 -3.39
C ASN A 82 28.40 -13.02 -2.87
N MET A 83 27.81 -11.85 -3.11
CA MET A 83 26.46 -11.55 -2.62
C MET A 83 25.35 -12.19 -3.45
N TYR A 84 25.53 -12.32 -4.78
CA TYR A 84 24.46 -12.76 -5.69
C TYR A 84 24.84 -13.96 -6.55
N LEU A 85 25.96 -13.90 -7.28
CA LEU A 85 26.28 -14.91 -8.30
C LEU A 85 26.63 -16.27 -7.67
N LEU A 86 27.57 -16.33 -6.72
CA LEU A 86 27.98 -17.59 -6.10
C LEU A 86 26.84 -18.27 -5.31
N PRO A 87 26.02 -17.54 -4.50
CA PRO A 87 24.81 -18.11 -3.90
C PRO A 87 23.87 -18.71 -4.95
N LEU A 88 23.62 -17.98 -6.04
CA LEU A 88 22.74 -18.42 -7.11
C LEU A 88 23.29 -19.65 -7.83
N VAL A 89 24.56 -19.65 -8.22
CA VAL A 89 25.25 -20.79 -8.86
C VAL A 89 25.18 -22.03 -7.98
N LYS A 90 25.41 -21.88 -6.68
CA LYS A 90 25.33 -22.98 -5.72
C LYS A 90 23.92 -23.56 -5.66
N LEU A 91 22.90 -22.72 -5.52
CA LEU A 91 21.50 -23.15 -5.43
C LEU A 91 21.02 -23.77 -6.75
N PHE A 92 21.38 -23.18 -7.88
CA PHE A 92 21.03 -23.66 -9.20
C PHE A 92 21.58 -25.07 -9.47
N ARG A 93 22.83 -25.33 -9.06
CA ARG A 93 23.43 -26.68 -9.09
C ARG A 93 22.74 -27.65 -8.14
N GLN A 94 22.36 -27.20 -6.94
CA GLN A 94 21.61 -28.02 -5.98
C GLN A 94 20.19 -28.35 -6.45
N ASN A 95 19.61 -27.48 -7.27
CA ASN A 95 18.28 -27.59 -7.84
C ASN A 95 18.28 -28.25 -9.23
N GLU A 96 19.35 -28.97 -9.57
CA GLU A 96 19.44 -29.79 -10.79
C GLU A 96 19.33 -28.96 -12.09
N GLY A 97 19.90 -27.75 -12.08
CA GLY A 97 19.98 -26.90 -13.28
C GLY A 97 18.75 -26.00 -13.48
N SER A 98 18.08 -25.61 -12.38
CA SER A 98 16.94 -24.68 -12.39
C SER A 98 17.04 -23.71 -11.21
N PRO A 99 16.45 -22.50 -11.26
CA PRO A 99 16.47 -21.57 -10.14
C PRO A 99 15.87 -22.19 -8.88
N TRP A 100 14.79 -22.97 -8.97
CA TRP A 100 14.19 -23.70 -7.85
C TRP A 100 13.87 -25.14 -8.23
N LYS A 101 14.04 -26.07 -7.28
CA LYS A 101 13.73 -27.48 -7.49
C LYS A 101 12.23 -27.70 -7.70
N ASN A 102 11.86 -28.53 -8.67
CA ASN A 102 10.48 -28.89 -9.00
C ASN A 102 9.56 -27.67 -9.25
N SER A 103 10.09 -26.64 -9.89
CA SER A 103 9.37 -25.40 -10.20
C SER A 103 9.59 -25.01 -11.65
N ASP A 104 8.54 -24.51 -12.30
CA ASP A 104 8.58 -23.93 -13.65
C ASP A 104 8.79 -22.40 -13.58
N TYR A 105 9.30 -21.91 -12.45
CA TYR A 105 9.49 -20.48 -12.23
C TYR A 105 10.82 -20.00 -12.79
N ASP A 106 10.73 -19.04 -13.70
CA ASP A 106 11.88 -18.26 -14.15
C ASP A 106 12.34 -17.29 -13.06
N LEU A 107 13.65 -17.02 -13.08
CA LEU A 107 14.31 -15.97 -12.29
C LEU A 107 15.08 -15.02 -13.21
N GLN A 108 15.02 -13.74 -12.90
CA GLN A 108 15.78 -12.67 -13.52
C GLN A 108 16.69 -12.01 -12.48
N LEU A 109 17.96 -11.80 -12.83
CA LEU A 109 18.89 -10.96 -12.07
C LEU A 109 19.04 -9.62 -12.79
N MET A 110 18.55 -8.55 -12.18
CA MET A 110 18.71 -7.18 -12.67
C MET A 110 19.96 -6.55 -12.06
N ILE A 111 20.85 -6.05 -12.91
CA ILE A 111 22.07 -5.36 -12.52
C ILE A 111 21.94 -3.90 -12.94
N ASP A 112 21.73 -3.01 -11.97
CA ASP A 112 21.66 -1.56 -12.19
C ASP A 112 23.08 -0.98 -12.15
N MET A 113 23.57 -0.52 -13.30
CA MET A 113 24.91 0.05 -13.39
C MET A 113 24.91 1.53 -12.98
N LYS A 114 25.48 1.81 -11.81
CA LYS A 114 25.70 3.17 -11.28
C LYS A 114 26.97 3.84 -11.81
N THR A 115 27.83 3.08 -12.49
CA THR A 115 28.96 3.57 -13.28
C THR A 115 28.66 3.53 -14.78
N PRO A 116 29.36 4.32 -15.62
CA PRO A 116 29.16 4.31 -17.07
C PRO A 116 29.23 2.89 -17.66
N THR A 117 28.56 2.70 -18.81
CA THR A 117 28.43 1.39 -19.48
C THR A 117 29.77 0.66 -19.60
N GLU A 118 30.83 1.35 -20.03
CA GLU A 118 32.19 0.80 -20.03
C GLU A 118 33.04 1.49 -18.96
N PRO A 119 33.87 0.74 -18.20
CA PRO A 119 34.18 -0.70 -18.35
C PRO A 119 33.20 -1.65 -17.61
N THR A 120 32.14 -1.11 -16.98
CA THR A 120 31.26 -1.84 -16.06
C THR A 120 30.63 -3.09 -16.70
N LEU A 121 30.02 -2.93 -17.87
CA LEU A 121 29.31 -4.01 -18.55
C LEU A 121 30.26 -5.09 -19.06
N THR A 122 31.44 -4.71 -19.56
CA THR A 122 32.49 -5.69 -19.91
C THR A 122 32.84 -6.57 -18.70
N ARG A 123 33.02 -5.97 -17.52
CA ARG A 123 33.32 -6.73 -16.29
C ARG A 123 32.16 -7.63 -15.85
N ILE A 124 30.92 -7.16 -15.96
CA ILE A 124 29.72 -7.97 -15.66
C ILE A 124 29.66 -9.18 -16.60
N VAL A 125 29.88 -8.97 -17.90
CA VAL A 125 29.90 -10.04 -18.91
C VAL A 125 30.99 -11.06 -18.63
N GLU A 126 32.21 -10.61 -18.33
CA GLU A 126 33.33 -11.48 -17.96
C GLU A 126 33.01 -12.34 -16.74
N MET A 127 32.37 -11.77 -15.72
CA MET A 127 32.03 -12.45 -14.47
C MET A 127 30.89 -13.46 -14.65
N VAL A 128 29.78 -13.04 -15.28
CA VAL A 128 28.61 -13.90 -15.56
C VAL A 128 28.99 -15.03 -16.52
N GLY A 129 29.82 -14.75 -17.52
CA GLY A 129 30.27 -15.71 -18.53
C GLY A 129 31.12 -16.87 -17.98
N GLN A 130 31.57 -16.81 -16.72
CA GLN A 130 32.24 -17.93 -16.05
C GLN A 130 31.27 -19.05 -15.67
N TYR A 131 29.96 -18.79 -15.66
CA TYR A 131 28.92 -19.73 -15.21
C TYR A 131 27.82 -19.92 -16.29
N PRO A 132 28.18 -20.37 -17.50
CA PRO A 132 27.23 -20.49 -18.61
C PRO A 132 26.09 -21.48 -18.32
N GLU A 133 26.30 -22.48 -17.47
CA GLU A 133 25.24 -23.42 -17.08
C GLU A 133 24.10 -22.78 -16.29
N VAL A 134 24.34 -21.59 -15.72
CA VAL A 134 23.39 -20.83 -14.88
C VAL A 134 22.80 -19.64 -15.64
N PHE A 135 23.58 -18.96 -16.49
CA PHE A 135 23.18 -17.68 -17.09
C PHE A 135 23.05 -17.69 -18.61
N ASP A 136 23.50 -18.75 -19.31
CA ASP A 136 23.39 -18.83 -20.76
C ASP A 136 22.18 -19.69 -21.18
N PRO A 137 21.10 -19.10 -21.73
CA PRO A 137 19.92 -19.84 -22.18
C PRO A 137 20.20 -20.79 -23.35
N PHE A 138 21.31 -20.61 -24.08
CA PHE A 138 21.74 -21.54 -25.13
C PHE A 138 22.42 -22.79 -24.55
N VAL A 139 22.88 -22.72 -23.30
CA VAL A 139 23.46 -23.86 -22.56
C VAL A 139 22.41 -24.53 -21.68
N ASN A 140 21.54 -23.75 -21.04
CA ASN A 140 20.46 -24.27 -20.20
C ASN A 140 19.17 -23.48 -20.41
N PRO A 141 18.06 -24.11 -20.85
CA PRO A 141 16.79 -23.42 -21.07
C PRO A 141 16.20 -22.77 -19.81
N ASN A 142 16.59 -23.23 -18.60
CA ASN A 142 16.17 -22.66 -17.32
C ASN A 142 17.16 -21.61 -16.78
N ALA A 143 18.08 -21.11 -17.62
CA ALA A 143 19.07 -20.13 -17.21
C ALA A 143 18.42 -18.88 -16.63
N VAL A 144 19.06 -18.32 -15.60
CA VAL A 144 18.67 -17.04 -15.00
C VAL A 144 18.97 -15.94 -16.00
N LYS A 145 17.94 -15.17 -16.34
CA LYS A 145 18.10 -14.03 -17.26
C LYS A 145 18.88 -12.92 -16.57
N VAL A 146 20.01 -12.51 -17.15
CA VAL A 146 20.77 -11.35 -16.69
C VAL A 146 20.32 -10.13 -17.47
N VAL A 147 19.78 -9.14 -16.76
CA VAL A 147 19.21 -7.92 -17.34
C VAL A 147 19.95 -6.70 -16.83
N ILE A 148 20.47 -5.89 -17.75
CA ILE A 148 21.19 -4.67 -17.43
C ILE A 148 20.22 -3.49 -17.40
N THR A 149 20.25 -2.72 -16.30
CA THR A 149 19.52 -1.45 -16.13
C THR A 149 20.47 -0.33 -15.69
N GLY A 150 19.94 0.88 -15.48
CA GLY A 150 20.73 2.08 -15.18
C GLY A 150 21.45 2.60 -16.42
N SER A 151 22.79 2.50 -16.45
CA SER A 151 23.64 2.96 -17.56
C SER A 151 23.61 2.04 -18.80
N VAL A 152 22.41 1.68 -19.28
CA VAL A 152 22.18 0.77 -20.41
C VAL A 152 22.83 1.31 -21.70
N PRO A 153 23.55 0.48 -22.50
CA PRO A 153 24.08 0.90 -23.79
C PRO A 153 22.95 1.34 -24.73
N LYS A 154 23.27 2.18 -25.73
CA LYS A 154 22.29 2.51 -26.77
C LYS A 154 21.90 1.24 -27.57
N PRO A 155 20.65 1.14 -28.07
CA PRO A 155 20.17 -0.07 -28.76
C PRO A 155 21.05 -0.54 -29.92
N GLU A 156 21.69 0.38 -30.65
CA GLU A 156 22.59 0.03 -31.76
C GLU A 156 23.87 -0.70 -31.31
N ASN A 157 24.14 -0.74 -30.00
CA ASN A 157 25.30 -1.41 -29.42
C ASN A 157 24.95 -2.74 -28.74
N PHE A 158 23.67 -3.17 -28.72
CA PHE A 158 23.29 -4.42 -28.06
C PHE A 158 24.02 -5.64 -28.64
N GLU A 159 24.25 -5.67 -29.96
CA GLU A 159 24.96 -6.76 -30.65
C GLU A 159 26.44 -6.91 -30.22
N LYS A 160 27.03 -5.89 -29.58
CA LYS A 160 28.41 -5.97 -29.08
C LYS A 160 28.55 -6.89 -27.87
N TYR A 161 27.44 -7.18 -27.19
CA TYR A 161 27.42 -8.00 -25.97
C TYR A 161 26.80 -9.37 -26.24
N PRO A 162 27.25 -10.43 -25.54
CA PRO A 162 26.77 -11.78 -25.76
C PRO A 162 25.24 -11.90 -25.74
N PRO A 163 24.63 -12.78 -26.56
CA PRO A 163 23.18 -12.94 -26.64
C PRO A 163 22.47 -13.28 -25.33
N PHE A 164 23.18 -13.87 -24.36
CA PHE A 164 22.65 -14.17 -23.03
C PHE A 164 22.48 -12.94 -22.12
N ILE A 165 22.99 -11.77 -22.53
CA ILE A 165 22.75 -10.49 -21.85
C ILE A 165 21.55 -9.80 -22.46
N PHE A 166 20.58 -9.49 -21.61
CA PHE A 166 19.39 -8.73 -21.92
C PHE A 166 19.45 -7.32 -21.31
N PHE A 167 18.59 -6.43 -21.79
CA PHE A 167 18.55 -5.04 -21.37
C PHE A 167 17.16 -4.62 -20.90
N ASP A 168 17.14 -3.66 -19.97
CA ASP A 168 15.95 -2.93 -19.56
C ASP A 168 15.66 -1.83 -20.58
N GLY A 169 14.46 -1.83 -21.13
CA GLY A 169 14.05 -0.89 -22.18
C GLY A 169 13.21 0.27 -21.65
N GLN A 170 12.98 1.26 -22.52
CA GLN A 170 12.18 2.45 -22.22
C GLN A 170 11.16 2.68 -23.33
N VAL A 171 9.94 3.07 -22.97
CA VAL A 171 8.88 3.34 -23.94
C VAL A 171 9.19 4.52 -24.86
N ALA A 172 10.13 5.38 -24.48
CA ALA A 172 10.52 6.55 -25.26
C ALA A 172 11.41 6.20 -26.47
N LEU A 173 12.01 5.01 -26.49
CA LEU A 173 12.91 4.57 -27.56
C LEU A 173 12.15 3.75 -28.60
N ASN A 174 12.62 3.85 -29.85
CA ASN A 174 12.16 2.99 -30.93
C ASN A 174 13.19 1.89 -31.14
N TYR A 175 12.72 0.66 -31.16
CA TYR A 175 13.54 -0.53 -31.32
C TYR A 175 13.21 -1.20 -32.65
N THR A 176 14.22 -1.80 -33.30
CA THR A 176 13.98 -2.82 -34.32
C THR A 176 13.55 -4.13 -33.67
N ASP A 177 13.00 -5.07 -34.44
CA ASP A 177 12.60 -6.39 -33.92
C ASP A 177 13.79 -7.11 -33.26
N ASP A 178 14.96 -7.11 -33.91
CA ASP A 178 16.19 -7.70 -33.35
C ASP A 178 16.64 -7.01 -32.04
N GLN A 179 16.41 -5.71 -31.91
CA GLN A 179 16.72 -4.99 -30.67
C GLN A 179 15.68 -5.30 -29.58
N LEU A 180 14.40 -5.46 -29.94
CA LEU A 180 13.36 -5.88 -29.00
C LEU A 180 13.66 -7.27 -28.46
N ASP A 181 14.20 -8.20 -29.25
CA ASP A 181 14.60 -9.52 -28.75
C ASP A 181 15.64 -9.47 -27.63
N ARG A 182 16.42 -8.38 -27.57
CA ARG A 182 17.39 -8.11 -26.50
C ARG A 182 16.80 -7.39 -25.28
N ILE A 183 15.55 -6.93 -25.34
CA ILE A 183 14.84 -6.30 -24.22
C ILE A 183 14.08 -7.36 -23.41
N ALA A 184 14.36 -7.45 -22.11
CA ALA A 184 13.66 -8.37 -21.21
C ALA A 184 12.34 -7.78 -20.67
N LEU A 185 12.35 -6.49 -20.35
CA LEU A 185 11.22 -5.74 -19.81
C LEU A 185 11.37 -4.25 -20.15
N ILE A 186 10.28 -3.50 -19.97
CA ILE A 186 10.28 -2.04 -20.00
C ILE A 186 10.14 -1.52 -18.57
N SER A 187 11.07 -0.68 -18.13
CA SER A 187 10.97 0.01 -16.84
C SER A 187 10.78 1.50 -17.00
N GLU A 188 9.80 2.06 -16.28
CA GLU A 188 9.52 3.49 -16.31
C GLU A 188 9.40 4.08 -14.88
N PRO A 189 9.84 5.33 -14.64
CA PRO A 189 9.60 5.99 -13.37
C PRO A 189 8.12 6.36 -13.22
N PHE A 190 7.46 5.77 -12.23
CA PHE A 190 6.05 6.00 -11.95
C PHE A 190 5.71 7.49 -11.80
N PHE A 191 6.60 8.22 -11.13
CA PHE A 191 6.41 9.63 -10.77
C PHE A 191 6.35 10.58 -11.96
N LYS A 192 6.75 10.16 -13.16
CA LYS A 192 6.58 10.95 -14.40
C LYS A 192 5.12 11.00 -14.85
N TYR A 193 4.32 9.99 -14.48
CA TYR A 193 2.95 9.81 -14.99
C TYR A 193 1.90 10.07 -13.91
N ALA A 194 2.21 9.72 -12.66
CA ALA A 194 1.30 9.91 -11.53
C ALA A 194 2.03 10.43 -10.28
N ARG A 195 1.41 11.42 -9.62
CA ARG A 195 1.79 11.91 -8.29
C ARG A 195 0.79 11.35 -7.28
N TRP A 196 0.79 10.03 -7.15
CA TRP A 196 -0.08 9.30 -6.24
C TRP A 196 0.76 8.69 -5.13
N ASN A 197 0.32 8.78 -3.89
CA ASN A 197 1.06 8.28 -2.71
C ASN A 197 0.70 6.81 -2.35
N GLY A 198 -0.06 6.13 -3.21
CA GLY A 198 -0.50 4.76 -2.96
C GLY A 198 -1.70 4.64 -2.03
N LYS A 199 -2.34 5.74 -1.62
CA LYS A 199 -3.56 5.75 -0.79
C LYS A 199 -4.75 6.31 -1.56
N GLY A 200 -5.94 5.78 -1.28
CA GLY A 200 -7.17 6.17 -1.97
C GLY A 200 -7.11 5.90 -3.48
N THR A 201 -8.00 6.51 -4.25
CA THR A 201 -8.04 6.36 -5.70
C THR A 201 -7.02 7.28 -6.37
N MET A 202 -6.34 6.79 -7.41
CA MET A 202 -5.52 7.61 -8.31
C MET A 202 -6.42 8.53 -9.14
N LEU A 203 -6.03 9.81 -9.33
CA LEU A 203 -6.76 10.74 -10.18
C LEU A 203 -6.95 10.17 -11.59
N HIS A 204 -8.12 10.39 -12.20
CA HIS A 204 -8.46 9.82 -13.51
C HIS A 204 -7.43 10.18 -14.59
N GLU A 205 -7.04 11.45 -14.71
CA GLU A 205 -6.03 11.90 -15.67
C GLU A 205 -4.65 11.23 -15.46
N GLN A 206 -4.25 11.03 -14.20
CA GLN A 206 -3.00 10.32 -13.89
C GLN A 206 -3.11 8.83 -14.22
N LYS A 207 -4.27 8.23 -13.94
CA LYS A 207 -4.56 6.84 -14.27
C LYS A 207 -4.51 6.61 -15.78
N GLU A 208 -5.07 7.51 -16.58
CA GLU A 208 -4.98 7.47 -18.04
C GLU A 208 -3.53 7.53 -18.52
N LYS A 209 -2.73 8.48 -18.00
CA LYS A 209 -1.29 8.57 -18.34
C LYS A 209 -0.51 7.31 -17.98
N VAL A 210 -0.78 6.70 -16.82
CA VAL A 210 -0.15 5.42 -16.45
C VAL A 210 -0.62 4.29 -17.37
N GLN A 211 -1.91 4.25 -17.71
CA GLN A 211 -2.48 3.23 -18.61
C GLN A 211 -1.87 3.32 -20.01
N GLU A 212 -1.71 4.52 -20.58
CA GLU A 212 -1.09 4.73 -21.90
C GLU A 212 0.33 4.13 -21.97
N ILE A 213 1.07 4.17 -20.86
CA ILE A 213 2.44 3.64 -20.80
C ILE A 213 2.44 2.12 -20.67
N ILE A 214 1.50 1.56 -19.90
CA ILE A 214 1.28 0.11 -19.84
C ILE A 214 0.93 -0.41 -21.23
N ASP A 215 -0.06 0.19 -21.88
CA ASP A 215 -0.53 -0.19 -23.22
C ASP A 215 0.60 -0.07 -24.25
N LYS A 216 1.45 0.95 -24.14
CA LYS A 216 2.61 1.13 -25.03
C LYS A 216 3.64 0.03 -24.84
N ALA A 217 3.98 -0.35 -23.62
CA ALA A 217 4.89 -1.47 -23.36
C ALA A 217 4.31 -2.79 -23.89
N HIS A 218 3.01 -3.04 -23.66
CA HIS A 218 2.31 -4.22 -24.19
C HIS A 218 2.25 -4.23 -25.72
N SER A 219 2.12 -3.07 -26.37
CA SER A 219 2.18 -2.97 -27.83
C SER A 219 3.55 -3.35 -28.42
N MET A 220 4.62 -3.26 -27.62
CA MET A 220 5.96 -3.74 -27.96
C MET A 220 6.14 -5.23 -27.62
N GLY A 221 5.12 -5.90 -27.08
CA GLY A 221 5.19 -7.30 -26.63
C GLY A 221 6.07 -7.51 -25.40
N LYS A 222 6.28 -6.47 -24.58
CA LYS A 222 7.16 -6.50 -23.42
C LYS A 222 6.41 -6.28 -22.10
N PRO A 223 6.81 -6.97 -21.03
CA PRO A 223 6.24 -6.73 -19.70
C PRO A 223 6.70 -5.37 -19.18
N ILE A 224 5.85 -4.72 -18.38
CA ILE A 224 6.16 -3.43 -17.76
C ILE A 224 6.38 -3.53 -16.25
N ARG A 225 7.38 -2.77 -15.77
CA ARG A 225 7.66 -2.48 -14.36
C ARG A 225 7.68 -0.97 -14.15
N PHE A 226 7.11 -0.48 -13.05
CA PHE A 226 7.33 0.89 -12.60
C PHE A 226 8.28 0.95 -11.41
N TRP A 227 9.28 1.82 -11.46
CA TRP A 227 10.15 2.15 -10.31
C TRP A 227 9.78 3.51 -9.71
N ALA A 228 10.23 3.76 -8.47
CA ALA A 228 9.78 4.90 -7.66
C ALA A 228 8.23 5.03 -7.59
N SER A 229 7.55 3.88 -7.61
CA SER A 229 6.11 3.78 -7.37
C SER A 229 5.82 3.67 -5.88
N PRO A 230 4.63 4.06 -5.40
CA PRO A 230 4.22 3.80 -4.02
C PRO A 230 4.29 2.31 -3.67
N ASP A 231 4.79 2.00 -2.48
CA ASP A 231 5.06 0.63 -2.04
C ASP A 231 4.16 0.20 -0.86
N GLY A 232 3.03 -0.43 -1.19
CA GLY A 232 2.07 -0.94 -0.23
C GLY A 232 0.85 -1.58 -0.87
N ILE A 233 0.03 -2.27 -0.07
CA ILE A 233 -1.09 -3.11 -0.54
C ILE A 233 -1.99 -2.43 -1.56
N THR A 234 -2.46 -1.21 -1.28
CA THR A 234 -3.33 -0.46 -2.20
C THR A 234 -2.62 -0.15 -3.51
N ALA A 235 -1.34 0.20 -3.46
CA ALA A 235 -0.53 0.49 -4.64
C ALA A 235 -0.25 -0.76 -5.48
N TRP A 236 0.18 -1.85 -4.86
CA TRP A 236 0.41 -3.12 -5.52
C TRP A 236 -0.86 -3.63 -6.22
N ASN A 237 -1.99 -3.62 -5.50
CA ASN A 237 -3.27 -4.05 -6.05
C ASN A 237 -3.74 -3.15 -7.20
N THR A 238 -3.55 -1.83 -7.08
CA THR A 238 -3.96 -0.89 -8.14
C THR A 238 -3.10 -1.07 -9.38
N GLN A 239 -1.78 -1.18 -9.24
CA GLN A 239 -0.87 -1.41 -10.36
C GLN A 239 -1.15 -2.75 -11.05
N TYR A 240 -1.33 -3.82 -10.27
CA TYR A 240 -1.74 -5.12 -10.79
C TYR A 240 -3.07 -5.04 -11.56
N ALA A 241 -4.08 -4.40 -10.99
CA ALA A 241 -5.39 -4.23 -11.64
C ALA A 241 -5.36 -3.35 -12.90
N MET A 242 -4.35 -2.50 -13.05
CA MET A 242 -4.11 -1.70 -14.26
C MET A 242 -3.34 -2.45 -15.35
N GLY A 243 -2.86 -3.66 -15.06
CA GLY A 243 -2.11 -4.48 -16.01
C GLY A 243 -0.59 -4.33 -15.92
N VAL A 244 -0.04 -3.80 -14.81
CA VAL A 244 1.40 -3.86 -14.58
C VAL A 244 1.82 -5.31 -14.35
N ASP A 245 2.74 -5.80 -15.17
CA ASP A 245 3.14 -7.22 -15.17
C ASP A 245 4.05 -7.58 -14.00
N ILE A 246 4.97 -6.67 -13.64
CA ILE A 246 6.00 -6.90 -12.62
C ILE A 246 5.86 -5.86 -11.51
N ILE A 247 5.43 -6.31 -10.33
CA ILE A 247 5.23 -5.44 -9.17
C ILE A 247 6.56 -5.17 -8.47
N ASN A 248 7.00 -3.91 -8.52
CA ASN A 248 8.19 -3.41 -7.84
C ASN A 248 7.93 -3.22 -6.34
N THR A 249 8.83 -3.68 -5.47
CA THR A 249 8.70 -3.49 -4.03
C THR A 249 10.05 -3.53 -3.31
N ASP A 250 10.19 -2.72 -2.25
CA ASP A 250 11.28 -2.85 -1.27
C ASP A 250 10.85 -3.77 -0.09
N ARG A 251 9.60 -4.26 -0.09
CA ARG A 251 8.97 -5.03 1.00
C ARG A 251 8.56 -6.43 0.54
N VAL A 252 9.54 -7.17 0.03
CA VAL A 252 9.35 -8.43 -0.69
C VAL A 252 8.43 -9.43 0.00
N GLU A 253 8.67 -9.75 1.27
CA GLU A 253 7.87 -10.73 2.02
C GLU A 253 6.41 -10.29 2.18
N LYS A 254 6.16 -8.99 2.39
CA LYS A 254 4.80 -8.44 2.52
C LYS A 254 4.06 -8.44 1.18
N CYS A 255 4.74 -8.08 0.10
CA CYS A 255 4.17 -8.06 -1.23
C CYS A 255 3.84 -9.47 -1.71
N THR A 256 4.77 -10.41 -1.55
CA THR A 256 4.57 -11.82 -1.93
C THR A 256 3.50 -12.50 -1.08
N ASP A 257 3.43 -12.25 0.22
CA ASP A 257 2.35 -12.77 1.08
C ASP A 257 0.97 -12.21 0.69
N PHE A 258 0.92 -10.92 0.31
CA PHE A 258 -0.31 -10.31 -0.20
C PHE A 258 -0.84 -11.02 -1.45
N PHE A 259 0.04 -11.25 -2.44
CA PHE A 259 -0.32 -11.95 -3.69
C PHE A 259 -0.35 -13.49 -3.57
N ARG A 260 -0.01 -14.06 -2.43
CA ARG A 260 -0.13 -15.50 -2.20
C ARG A 260 -1.60 -15.91 -2.34
N ASN A 261 -1.88 -16.86 -3.22
CA ASN A 261 -3.23 -17.33 -3.54
C ASN A 261 -4.17 -16.17 -3.95
N PHE A 262 -3.65 -15.16 -4.66
CA PHE A 262 -4.40 -13.94 -4.96
C PHE A 262 -5.73 -14.19 -5.70
N GLU A 263 -5.74 -15.10 -6.66
CA GLU A 263 -6.95 -15.49 -7.40
C GLU A 263 -7.97 -16.25 -6.53
N GLU A 264 -7.53 -16.95 -5.47
CA GLU A 264 -8.45 -17.57 -4.50
C GLU A 264 -9.03 -16.53 -3.53
N LYS A 265 -8.31 -15.43 -3.31
CA LYS A 265 -8.67 -14.35 -2.40
C LYS A 265 -9.56 -13.28 -3.06
N ASN A 266 -9.54 -13.16 -4.39
CA ASN A 266 -10.25 -12.11 -5.11
C ASN A 266 -11.26 -12.69 -6.10
N TYR A 267 -12.53 -12.36 -5.92
CA TYR A 267 -13.59 -12.68 -6.87
C TYR A 267 -13.40 -11.87 -8.15
N ARG A 268 -13.19 -12.54 -9.29
CA ARG A 268 -13.41 -11.91 -10.60
C ARG A 268 -14.91 -11.84 -10.84
N ILE A 269 -15.44 -10.63 -11.03
CA ILE A 269 -16.78 -10.45 -11.57
C ILE A 269 -16.65 -10.68 -13.08
N GLU A 270 -16.96 -11.89 -13.54
CA GLU A 270 -17.15 -12.12 -14.97
C GLU A 270 -18.32 -11.25 -15.44
N VAL A 271 -18.05 -10.41 -16.43
CA VAL A 271 -19.10 -9.68 -17.15
C VAL A 271 -19.67 -10.63 -18.19
N GLU A 272 -20.47 -11.60 -17.76
CA GLU A 272 -21.38 -12.33 -18.65
C GLU A 272 -22.82 -11.87 -18.42
N ILE A 273 -23.37 -11.24 -19.46
CA ILE A 273 -24.81 -11.04 -19.61
C ILE A 273 -25.40 -12.43 -19.85
N HIS A 274 -26.08 -13.03 -18.87
CA HIS A 274 -27.35 -13.75 -19.08
C HIS A 274 -28.03 -14.27 -17.80
N ASN A 275 -29.30 -13.89 -17.69
CA ASN A 275 -30.46 -14.61 -17.11
C ASN A 275 -30.32 -15.29 -15.75
N ALA A 276 -30.98 -14.65 -14.78
CA ALA A 276 -31.39 -15.24 -13.52
C ALA A 276 -32.05 -16.61 -13.70
N HIS A 277 -31.53 -17.64 -13.02
CA HIS A 277 -32.30 -18.70 -12.36
C HIS A 277 -31.40 -19.53 -11.43
N GLY A 278 -31.89 -19.78 -10.21
CA GLY A 278 -31.40 -20.85 -9.34
C GLY A 278 -30.75 -20.38 -8.04
N MET A 279 -31.55 -20.07 -7.02
CA MET A 279 -31.07 -20.17 -5.64
C MET A 279 -30.77 -21.66 -5.37
N VAL A 280 -29.50 -21.97 -5.12
CA VAL A 280 -29.09 -23.24 -4.52
C VAL A 280 -28.68 -22.96 -3.08
N THR A 281 -29.58 -23.29 -2.16
CA THR A 281 -29.28 -23.49 -0.74
C THR A 281 -28.25 -24.60 -0.61
N THR A 282 -27.09 -24.34 0.01
CA THR A 282 -26.07 -25.37 0.23
C THR A 282 -25.98 -25.77 1.70
N ASP A 283 -26.25 -27.06 1.97
CA ASP A 283 -25.87 -27.87 3.14
C ASP A 283 -24.35 -28.00 3.36
N ARG A 284 -23.57 -26.95 3.04
CA ARG A 284 -22.08 -27.00 3.05
C ARG A 284 -21.43 -26.52 4.35
N LEU A 285 -22.20 -26.02 5.32
CA LEU A 285 -21.65 -25.46 6.55
C LEU A 285 -21.19 -26.51 7.58
N ASP A 286 -21.60 -27.78 7.44
CA ASP A 286 -21.39 -28.81 8.49
C ASP A 286 -20.19 -29.75 8.30
N LYS A 287 -19.56 -29.82 7.11
CA LYS A 287 -18.37 -30.68 6.91
C LYS A 287 -17.03 -29.97 7.11
N THR A 288 -16.98 -28.65 6.96
CA THR A 288 -15.75 -27.84 7.13
C THR A 288 -15.55 -27.37 8.58
N THR A 289 -16.55 -27.53 9.44
CA THR A 289 -16.53 -27.12 10.85
C THR A 289 -16.43 -28.29 11.83
N SER A 290 -16.45 -29.54 11.35
CA SER A 290 -16.30 -30.75 12.17
C SER A 290 -14.87 -30.86 12.72
N GLY A 291 -14.60 -30.16 13.82
CA GLY A 291 -13.28 -30.05 14.45
C GLY A 291 -12.87 -28.60 14.76
N PHE A 292 -13.57 -27.60 14.22
CA PHE A 292 -13.37 -26.21 14.60
C PHE A 292 -13.96 -25.97 15.99
N ARG A 293 -13.11 -25.98 17.02
CA ARG A 293 -13.51 -25.74 18.43
C ARG A 293 -13.86 -24.27 18.74
N GLY A 294 -14.02 -23.43 17.71
CA GLY A 294 -14.10 -21.98 17.86
C GLY A 294 -12.73 -21.34 18.13
N PHE A 295 -12.67 -20.02 17.99
CA PHE A 295 -11.52 -19.25 18.50
C PHE A 295 -11.59 -19.21 20.03
N ASN A 296 -10.48 -19.53 20.70
CA ASN A 296 -10.40 -19.38 22.15
C ASN A 296 -10.34 -17.89 22.50
N ARG A 297 -11.50 -17.30 22.77
CA ARG A 297 -11.65 -15.88 23.15
C ARG A 297 -10.84 -15.50 24.39
N GLU A 298 -10.55 -16.44 25.29
CA GLU A 298 -9.78 -16.14 26.51
C GLU A 298 -8.31 -15.84 26.23
N LYS A 299 -7.78 -16.31 25.09
CA LYS A 299 -6.38 -16.06 24.67
C LYS A 299 -6.20 -14.75 23.87
N ILE A 300 -7.29 -14.05 23.55
CA ILE A 300 -7.29 -12.88 22.67
C ILE A 300 -7.91 -11.70 23.46
N GLN A 301 -7.24 -11.31 24.54
CA GLN A 301 -7.72 -10.30 25.49
C GLN A 301 -6.59 -9.33 25.82
N LEU A 302 -6.93 -8.08 26.10
CA LEU A 302 -5.98 -7.17 26.72
C LEU A 302 -5.62 -7.66 28.12
N SER A 303 -4.35 -7.50 28.50
CA SER A 303 -3.87 -7.77 29.86
C SER A 303 -4.56 -6.88 30.90
N GLU A 304 -4.87 -5.64 30.49
CA GLU A 304 -5.65 -4.66 31.24
C GLU A 304 -6.70 -4.06 30.31
N ARG A 305 -7.96 -4.06 30.75
CA ARG A 305 -9.08 -3.57 29.93
C ARG A 305 -9.29 -2.08 30.16
N ILE A 306 -9.77 -1.41 29.13
CA ILE A 306 -10.25 -0.03 29.21
C ILE A 306 -11.61 -0.03 29.89
N GLU A 307 -11.75 0.79 30.94
CA GLU A 307 -13.00 0.99 31.67
C GLU A 307 -14.12 1.46 30.72
N ILE A 308 -15.29 0.82 30.84
CA ILE A 308 -16.46 1.15 30.02
C ILE A 308 -17.30 2.17 30.78
N TYR A 309 -17.47 3.35 30.19
CA TYR A 309 -18.31 4.39 30.75
C TYR A 309 -19.77 3.94 30.80
N GLN A 310 -20.41 4.15 31.95
CA GLN A 310 -21.82 3.81 32.19
C GLN A 310 -22.67 5.09 32.13
N PRO A 311 -23.28 5.42 30.96
CA PRO A 311 -24.11 6.59 30.81
C PRO A 311 -25.40 6.50 31.65
N THR A 312 -25.80 7.63 32.25
CA THR A 312 -27.06 7.74 33.03
C THR A 312 -28.29 7.99 32.15
N TYR A 313 -28.10 8.28 30.86
CA TYR A 313 -29.15 8.57 29.88
C TYR A 313 -30.16 9.65 30.30
N ARG A 314 -29.76 10.60 31.16
CA ARG A 314 -30.64 11.57 31.82
C ARG A 314 -31.60 12.33 30.89
N ASN A 315 -31.22 12.59 29.64
CA ASN A 315 -32.01 13.36 28.66
C ASN A 315 -32.46 12.51 27.46
N ASP A 316 -32.27 11.19 27.49
CA ASP A 316 -32.65 10.32 26.39
C ASP A 316 -34.18 10.32 26.17
N GLY A 317 -34.61 10.45 24.92
CA GLY A 317 -36.02 10.53 24.54
C GLY A 317 -36.76 11.82 24.94
N ALA A 318 -36.08 12.80 25.55
CA ALA A 318 -36.70 14.05 25.95
C ALA A 318 -36.78 15.06 24.78
N GLU A 319 -37.96 15.66 24.56
CA GLU A 319 -38.15 16.77 23.62
C GLU A 319 -37.56 18.08 24.17
N LYS A 320 -36.24 18.21 24.11
CA LYS A 320 -35.50 19.41 24.50
C LYS A 320 -34.61 19.90 23.38
N LYS A 321 -34.39 21.22 23.34
CA LYS A 321 -33.45 21.83 22.40
C LYS A 321 -32.03 21.29 22.63
N ILE A 322 -31.40 20.78 21.58
CA ILE A 322 -30.00 20.33 21.61
C ILE A 322 -29.11 21.56 21.80
N LYS A 323 -28.25 21.51 22.83
CA LYS A 323 -27.32 22.60 23.14
C LYS A 323 -25.96 22.42 22.47
N ASN A 324 -25.45 21.18 22.45
CA ASN A 324 -24.13 20.85 21.94
C ASN A 324 -24.22 19.56 21.11
N ILE A 325 -23.39 19.45 20.09
CA ILE A 325 -23.20 18.25 19.28
C ILE A 325 -21.73 17.87 19.39
N ILE A 326 -21.45 16.60 19.73
CA ILE A 326 -20.11 16.02 19.65
C ILE A 326 -20.20 14.92 18.59
N PHE A 327 -19.45 15.10 17.52
CA PHE A 327 -19.42 14.15 16.42
C PHE A 327 -18.07 13.44 16.37
N LEU A 328 -18.07 12.13 16.61
CA LEU A 328 -16.87 11.31 16.71
C LEU A 328 -16.75 10.42 15.48
N ILE A 329 -15.65 10.55 14.76
CA ILE A 329 -15.37 9.78 13.55
C ILE A 329 -14.22 8.81 13.84
N GLY A 330 -14.46 7.52 13.70
CA GLY A 330 -13.42 6.51 13.62
C GLY A 330 -13.06 6.25 12.16
N ASP A 331 -11.95 6.81 11.68
CA ASP A 331 -11.51 6.61 10.29
C ASP A 331 -11.23 5.11 10.03
N GLY A 332 -11.89 4.54 9.03
CA GLY A 332 -11.85 3.10 8.74
C GLY A 332 -12.48 2.18 9.80
N MET A 333 -13.23 2.72 10.78
CA MET A 333 -13.83 1.95 11.87
C MET A 333 -15.15 1.27 11.48
N GLY A 334 -15.06 0.26 10.62
CA GLY A 334 -16.20 -0.59 10.23
C GLY A 334 -16.64 -1.58 11.32
N LEU A 335 -17.72 -2.32 11.06
CA LEU A 335 -18.26 -3.31 11.99
C LEU A 335 -17.23 -4.38 12.40
N ALA A 336 -16.34 -4.77 11.49
CA ALA A 336 -15.28 -5.73 11.78
C ALA A 336 -14.28 -5.18 12.81
N GLN A 337 -13.87 -3.92 12.67
CA GLN A 337 -12.97 -3.23 13.60
C GLN A 337 -13.62 -3.06 14.98
N ILE A 338 -14.90 -2.69 15.02
CA ILE A 338 -15.66 -2.59 16.28
C ILE A 338 -15.74 -3.96 16.97
N ASN A 339 -16.05 -5.02 16.24
CA ASN A 339 -16.12 -6.38 16.80
C ASN A 339 -14.76 -6.88 17.31
N ALA A 340 -13.68 -6.59 16.59
CA ALA A 340 -12.34 -6.95 17.02
C ALA A 340 -11.96 -6.21 18.32
N ALA A 341 -12.21 -4.90 18.40
CA ALA A 341 -11.96 -4.09 19.59
C ALA A 341 -12.82 -4.53 20.79
N GLU A 342 -14.10 -4.81 20.57
CA GLU A 342 -15.01 -5.35 21.59
C GLU A 342 -14.51 -6.68 22.12
N THR A 343 -14.05 -7.57 21.24
CA THR A 343 -13.58 -8.91 21.62
C THR A 343 -12.37 -8.84 22.54
N VAL A 344 -11.40 -7.96 22.27
CA VAL A 344 -10.18 -7.84 23.10
C VAL A 344 -10.40 -7.06 24.40
N ASN A 345 -11.35 -6.11 24.41
CA ASN A 345 -11.63 -5.26 25.57
C ASN A 345 -12.77 -5.79 26.46
N LYS A 346 -13.56 -6.76 25.98
CA LYS A 346 -14.83 -7.25 26.57
C LYS A 346 -15.86 -6.14 26.75
N GLY A 347 -16.18 -5.47 25.65
CA GLY A 347 -17.14 -4.37 25.58
C GLY A 347 -16.47 -3.05 25.22
N LEU A 348 -17.27 -2.07 24.80
CA LEU A 348 -16.82 -0.73 24.42
C LEU A 348 -17.87 0.29 24.87
N THR A 349 -17.44 1.48 25.30
CA THR A 349 -18.34 2.61 25.59
C THR A 349 -19.23 2.96 24.39
N LEU A 350 -18.71 2.81 23.17
CA LEU A 350 -19.45 3.03 21.92
C LEU A 350 -20.74 2.18 21.85
N LEU A 351 -20.70 0.95 22.38
CA LEU A 351 -21.84 0.02 22.34
C LEU A 351 -22.93 0.39 23.36
N SER A 352 -22.69 1.38 24.23
CA SER A 352 -23.69 1.96 25.12
C SER A 352 -24.51 3.08 24.47
N ILE A 353 -24.27 3.42 23.19
CA ILE A 353 -25.09 4.40 22.46
C ILE A 353 -26.43 3.74 22.08
N LYS A 354 -27.54 4.32 22.55
CA LYS A 354 -28.88 3.73 22.39
C LYS A 354 -29.41 3.68 20.95
N ASN A 355 -28.97 4.60 20.10
CA ASN A 355 -29.43 4.71 18.72
C ASN A 355 -28.29 4.31 17.79
N ILE A 356 -28.49 3.23 17.03
CA ILE A 356 -27.52 2.70 16.08
C ILE A 356 -28.19 2.61 14.72
N GLY A 357 -27.49 3.09 13.69
CA GLY A 357 -27.91 3.00 12.29
C GLY A 357 -26.76 2.57 11.40
N LEU A 358 -27.08 2.10 10.20
CA LEU A 358 -26.10 1.80 9.17
C LEU A 358 -26.10 2.93 8.13
N GLN A 359 -24.92 3.43 7.80
CA GLN A 359 -24.73 4.47 6.80
C GLN A 359 -24.16 3.87 5.52
N LYS A 360 -24.70 4.28 4.37
CA LYS A 360 -24.06 4.04 3.06
C LYS A 360 -22.97 5.09 2.85
N SER A 361 -21.76 4.65 2.55
CA SER A 361 -20.57 5.52 2.52
C SER A 361 -20.01 5.74 1.12
N ASN A 362 -20.70 5.30 0.06
CA ASN A 362 -20.16 5.39 -1.31
C ASN A 362 -19.89 6.84 -1.71
N ALA A 363 -18.81 7.07 -2.45
CA ALA A 363 -18.55 8.35 -3.11
C ALA A 363 -19.47 8.52 -4.32
N LYS A 364 -19.52 9.72 -4.89
CA LYS A 364 -20.35 10.00 -6.07
C LYS A 364 -19.84 9.28 -7.33
N ASP A 365 -18.52 9.14 -7.45
CA ASP A 365 -17.81 8.60 -8.62
C ASP A 365 -17.26 7.17 -8.39
N ALA A 366 -17.37 6.63 -7.17
CA ALA A 366 -16.82 5.33 -6.83
C ALA A 366 -17.67 4.59 -5.79
N TYR A 367 -17.74 3.26 -5.94
CA TYR A 367 -18.38 2.39 -4.94
C TYR A 367 -17.67 2.48 -3.59
N THR A 368 -16.34 2.46 -3.60
CA THR A 368 -15.50 2.60 -2.40
C THR A 368 -15.05 4.05 -2.25
N THR A 369 -15.48 4.69 -1.17
CA THR A 369 -15.07 6.06 -0.84
C THR A 369 -13.64 6.11 -0.31
N ASP A 370 -12.98 7.24 -0.53
CA ASP A 370 -11.85 7.67 0.28
C ASP A 370 -12.30 8.57 1.45
N SER A 371 -11.37 8.91 2.36
CA SER A 371 -11.67 9.78 3.50
C SER A 371 -12.10 11.20 3.09
N ALA A 372 -11.73 11.68 1.89
CA ALA A 372 -12.10 13.00 1.41
C ALA A 372 -13.58 13.07 1.04
N ALA A 373 -14.04 12.21 0.14
CA ALA A 373 -15.46 12.15 -0.21
C ALA A 373 -16.32 11.77 1.00
N GLY A 374 -15.87 10.82 1.81
CA GLY A 374 -16.56 10.37 3.02
C GLY A 374 -16.69 11.48 4.05
N GLY A 375 -15.59 12.16 4.39
CA GLY A 375 -15.59 13.30 5.29
C GLY A 375 -16.45 14.46 4.78
N SER A 376 -16.40 14.74 3.48
CA SER A 376 -17.19 15.80 2.83
C SER A 376 -18.68 15.51 2.88
N ALA A 377 -19.09 14.26 2.66
CA ALA A 377 -20.49 13.86 2.79
C ALA A 377 -21.00 14.04 4.22
N LEU A 378 -20.17 13.72 5.21
CA LEU A 378 -20.49 13.94 6.63
C LEU A 378 -20.55 15.43 6.99
N ALA A 379 -19.63 16.23 6.46
CA ALA A 379 -19.53 17.66 6.78
C ALA A 379 -20.57 18.52 6.07
N THR A 380 -20.97 18.16 4.85
CA THR A 380 -21.83 18.99 3.98
C THR A 380 -23.24 18.43 3.78
N GLY A 381 -23.46 17.15 4.11
CA GLY A 381 -24.70 16.43 3.79
C GLY A 381 -24.87 16.08 2.31
N LYS A 382 -23.83 16.27 1.47
CA LYS A 382 -23.86 15.98 0.03
C LYS A 382 -22.71 15.06 -0.37
N ALA A 383 -23.02 14.03 -1.15
CA ALA A 383 -22.00 13.18 -1.75
C ALA A 383 -21.16 13.96 -2.77
N THR A 384 -19.87 13.67 -2.82
CA THR A 384 -18.92 14.24 -3.79
C THR A 384 -17.97 13.17 -4.32
N ASN A 385 -17.13 13.53 -5.28
CA ASN A 385 -16.15 12.64 -5.90
C ASN A 385 -15.02 12.34 -4.92
N ASN A 386 -14.40 11.17 -5.04
CA ASN A 386 -13.18 10.85 -4.29
C ASN A 386 -12.14 11.95 -4.47
N ARG A 387 -11.35 12.15 -3.41
CA ARG A 387 -10.34 13.23 -3.30
C ARG A 387 -10.88 14.65 -3.13
N TYR A 388 -12.16 14.91 -3.40
CA TYR A 388 -12.74 16.24 -3.21
C TYR A 388 -13.06 16.45 -1.73
N ILE A 389 -12.66 17.61 -1.22
CA ILE A 389 -12.90 18.07 0.15
C ILE A 389 -13.96 19.17 0.08
N SER A 390 -15.18 18.88 0.52
CA SER A 390 -16.32 19.80 0.63
C SER A 390 -16.54 20.67 -0.62
N MET A 391 -16.39 20.05 -1.80
CA MET A 391 -16.61 20.65 -3.13
C MET A 391 -17.65 19.83 -3.90
N THR A 392 -18.31 20.44 -4.87
CA THR A 392 -19.12 19.77 -5.90
C THR A 392 -18.22 19.20 -6.99
N ASP A 393 -18.78 18.36 -7.86
CA ASP A 393 -18.11 17.81 -9.03
C ASP A 393 -17.68 18.87 -10.06
N ASP A 394 -18.36 20.02 -10.11
CA ASP A 394 -17.94 21.19 -10.91
C ASP A 394 -16.96 22.12 -10.18
N GLY A 395 -16.43 21.70 -9.02
CA GLY A 395 -15.39 22.43 -8.28
C GLY A 395 -15.90 23.66 -7.53
N LYS A 396 -17.20 23.73 -7.23
CA LYS A 396 -17.78 24.77 -6.37
C LYS A 396 -17.80 24.35 -4.92
N VAL A 397 -17.70 25.31 -4.01
CA VAL A 397 -17.77 25.08 -2.57
C VAL A 397 -19.14 24.51 -2.18
N ASN A 398 -19.13 23.37 -1.49
CA ASN A 398 -20.25 22.93 -0.67
C ASN A 398 -20.00 23.41 0.76
N ALA A 399 -20.88 24.26 1.27
CA ALA A 399 -20.80 24.74 2.64
C ALA A 399 -20.70 23.56 3.63
N SER A 400 -19.62 23.57 4.41
CA SER A 400 -19.32 22.58 5.43
C SER A 400 -20.11 22.89 6.71
N PHE A 401 -20.04 21.97 7.67
CA PHE A 401 -20.68 22.17 8.96
C PHE A 401 -20.14 23.39 9.71
N THR A 402 -18.86 23.75 9.50
CA THR A 402 -18.27 24.95 10.10
C THR A 402 -18.81 26.23 9.47
N ASP A 403 -19.02 26.27 8.14
CA ASP A 403 -19.67 27.41 7.48
C ASP A 403 -21.08 27.63 8.04
N TYR A 404 -21.85 26.53 8.16
CA TYR A 404 -23.18 26.58 8.75
C TYR A 404 -23.16 27.04 10.21
N ALA A 405 -22.25 26.51 11.04
CA ALA A 405 -22.13 26.86 12.45
C ALA A 405 -21.78 28.34 12.62
N TYR A 406 -20.84 28.84 11.82
CA TYR A 406 -20.42 30.24 11.83
C TYR A 406 -21.58 31.19 11.49
N GLU A 407 -22.34 30.89 10.41
CA GLU A 407 -23.53 31.68 10.03
C GLU A 407 -24.61 31.72 11.12
N LYS A 408 -24.65 30.71 11.99
CA LYS A 408 -25.59 30.63 13.13
C LYS A 408 -25.01 31.18 14.44
N GLY A 409 -23.79 31.69 14.44
CA GLY A 409 -23.11 32.18 15.65
C GLY A 409 -22.79 31.06 16.66
N LEU A 410 -22.62 29.83 16.18
CA LEU A 410 -22.28 28.67 17.00
C LEU A 410 -20.77 28.47 17.00
N ALA A 411 -20.21 28.12 18.16
CA ALA A 411 -18.83 27.69 18.26
C ALA A 411 -18.64 26.32 17.60
N CYS A 412 -17.66 26.20 16.71
CA CYS A 412 -17.29 24.95 16.06
C CYS A 412 -15.81 24.63 16.28
N GLY A 413 -15.49 23.36 16.52
CA GLY A 413 -14.12 22.90 16.74
C GLY A 413 -13.87 21.55 16.08
N VAL A 414 -12.67 21.36 15.53
CA VAL A 414 -12.21 20.13 14.89
C VAL A 414 -11.01 19.59 15.66
N ILE A 415 -11.07 18.32 16.05
CA ILE A 415 -10.03 17.64 16.82
C ILE A 415 -9.69 16.31 16.14
N THR A 416 -8.41 16.03 15.95
CA THR A 416 -7.92 14.79 15.36
C THR A 416 -6.66 14.30 16.07
N LEU A 417 -6.43 12.98 16.05
CA LEU A 417 -5.15 12.39 16.46
C LEU A 417 -4.12 12.40 15.32
N GLY A 418 -4.57 12.58 14.07
CA GLY A 418 -3.75 12.59 12.86
C GLY A 418 -3.25 13.98 12.47
N ASN A 419 -2.89 14.14 11.20
CA ASN A 419 -2.52 15.44 10.67
C ASN A 419 -3.78 16.32 10.52
N LEU A 420 -3.69 17.59 10.90
CA LEU A 420 -4.77 18.57 10.77
C LEU A 420 -5.24 18.75 9.33
N ALA A 421 -4.33 18.65 8.35
CA ALA A 421 -4.64 18.76 6.93
C ALA A 421 -4.99 17.42 6.27
N ASP A 422 -5.10 16.32 7.02
CA ASP A 422 -5.66 15.08 6.48
C ASP A 422 -7.13 15.30 6.08
N ALA A 423 -7.61 14.48 5.15
CA ALA A 423 -8.92 14.69 4.53
C ALA A 423 -10.10 14.74 5.51
N THR A 424 -10.12 13.87 6.52
CA THR A 424 -11.24 13.77 7.48
C THR A 424 -11.43 15.06 8.29
N PRO A 425 -10.41 15.61 8.98
CA PRO A 425 -10.54 16.91 9.65
C PRO A 425 -10.70 18.07 8.66
N ALA A 426 -9.97 18.06 7.53
CA ALA A 426 -10.04 19.13 6.53
C ALA A 426 -11.43 19.29 5.91
N ALA A 427 -12.20 18.21 5.74
CA ALA A 427 -13.57 18.29 5.25
C ALA A 427 -14.51 19.17 6.09
N PHE A 428 -14.20 19.36 7.38
CA PHE A 428 -15.01 20.20 8.26
C PHE A 428 -14.63 21.68 8.21
N TYR A 429 -13.49 22.08 7.62
CA TYR A 429 -13.06 23.49 7.63
C TYR A 429 -12.53 24.03 6.30
N GLY A 430 -12.11 23.16 5.38
CA GLY A 430 -11.47 23.52 4.13
C GLY A 430 -12.23 23.01 2.92
N HIS A 431 -11.86 23.52 1.74
CA HIS A 431 -12.45 23.14 0.47
C HIS A 431 -11.37 22.99 -0.60
N ALA A 432 -11.33 21.86 -1.29
CA ALA A 432 -10.39 21.61 -2.38
C ALA A 432 -10.92 20.51 -3.30
N THR A 433 -10.60 20.57 -4.59
CA THR A 433 -10.85 19.44 -5.51
C THR A 433 -9.78 18.36 -5.41
N GLU A 434 -8.71 18.61 -4.65
CA GLU A 434 -7.63 17.66 -4.40
C GLU A 434 -7.23 17.70 -2.93
N ARG A 435 -7.46 16.58 -2.22
CA ARG A 435 -7.14 16.42 -0.79
C ARG A 435 -5.66 16.60 -0.44
N ASP A 436 -4.76 16.40 -1.40
CA ASP A 436 -3.31 16.61 -1.21
C ASP A 436 -2.90 18.10 -1.40
N ASP A 437 -3.83 18.99 -1.75
CA ASP A 437 -3.62 20.44 -1.75
C ASP A 437 -3.78 21.03 -0.34
N THR A 438 -2.85 20.65 0.54
CA THR A 438 -2.81 21.08 1.94
C THR A 438 -2.74 22.60 2.08
N ASP A 439 -2.10 23.28 1.14
CA ASP A 439 -1.94 24.73 1.14
C ASP A 439 -3.28 25.43 0.89
N GLN A 440 -4.06 24.95 -0.10
CA GLN A 440 -5.43 25.41 -0.34
C GLN A 440 -6.33 25.13 0.85
N LEU A 441 -6.28 23.91 1.39
CA LEU A 441 -7.14 23.50 2.51
C LEU A 441 -6.93 24.36 3.75
N THR A 442 -5.67 24.59 4.11
CA THR A 442 -5.32 25.39 5.29
C THR A 442 -5.59 26.88 5.10
N ASN A 443 -5.55 27.42 3.88
CA ASN A 443 -5.90 28.83 3.61
C ASN A 443 -7.30 29.20 4.14
N TYR A 444 -8.26 28.27 4.12
CA TYR A 444 -9.61 28.51 4.65
C TYR A 444 -9.66 28.77 6.15
N LEU A 445 -8.62 28.44 6.91
CA LEU A 445 -8.54 28.82 8.33
C LEU A 445 -8.49 30.35 8.50
N LEU A 446 -7.96 31.08 7.52
CA LEU A 446 -7.92 32.55 7.56
C LEU A 446 -9.29 33.21 7.42
N ASP A 447 -10.32 32.48 6.99
CA ASP A 447 -11.71 32.95 6.98
C ASP A 447 -12.24 33.21 8.41
N GLY A 448 -11.57 32.69 9.44
CA GLY A 448 -11.94 32.91 10.84
C GLY A 448 -13.22 32.18 11.28
N LYS A 449 -13.67 31.19 10.51
CA LYS A 449 -14.95 30.49 10.75
C LYS A 449 -14.86 29.36 11.79
N LEU A 450 -13.67 28.80 11.98
CA LEU A 450 -13.41 27.73 12.94
C LEU A 450 -12.91 28.30 14.27
N MET A 451 -13.41 27.84 15.42
CA MET A 451 -13.00 28.36 16.74
C MET A 451 -11.86 27.55 17.38
N LEU A 452 -11.79 26.25 17.11
CA LEU A 452 -10.76 25.36 17.65
C LEU A 452 -10.29 24.38 16.59
N LEU A 453 -8.98 24.25 16.43
CA LEU A 453 -8.34 23.21 15.63
C LEU A 453 -7.25 22.56 16.48
N ALA A 454 -7.31 21.25 16.68
CA ALA A 454 -6.33 20.52 17.48
C ALA A 454 -5.96 19.17 16.84
N GLY A 455 -4.67 18.91 16.70
CA GLY A 455 -4.13 17.69 16.10
C GLY A 455 -2.64 17.83 15.78
N GLY A 456 -2.10 16.85 15.05
CA GLY A 456 -0.70 16.84 14.62
C GLY A 456 -0.46 17.56 13.29
N GLY A 457 0.78 17.54 12.82
CA GLY A 457 1.12 18.02 11.48
C GLY A 457 1.42 19.52 11.39
N MET A 458 2.04 20.14 12.40
CA MET A 458 2.40 21.56 12.37
C MET A 458 3.26 21.97 11.15
N ASN A 459 3.97 21.01 10.56
CA ASN A 459 4.74 21.21 9.33
C ASN A 459 3.89 21.67 8.14
N VAL A 460 2.58 21.37 8.09
CA VAL A 460 1.69 21.84 7.01
C VAL A 460 1.52 23.36 6.99
N PHE A 461 1.87 24.06 8.08
CA PHE A 461 1.87 25.51 8.15
C PHE A 461 3.25 26.13 7.90
N ASN A 462 4.34 25.39 8.11
CA ASN A 462 5.72 25.85 7.94
C ASN A 462 6.27 25.55 6.54
N ASP A 463 5.98 24.36 6.01
CA ASP A 463 6.59 23.82 4.79
C ASP A 463 5.67 24.00 3.58
N ARG A 464 5.18 25.23 3.39
CA ARG A 464 4.22 25.55 2.35
C ARG A 464 4.88 25.77 1.00
N LYS A 465 4.21 25.33 -0.07
CA LYS A 465 4.67 25.52 -1.46
C LYS A 465 4.60 26.98 -1.88
N ASP A 466 3.67 27.75 -1.30
CA ASP A 466 3.52 29.18 -1.56
C ASP A 466 4.50 30.07 -0.80
N ALA A 467 5.40 29.48 0.00
CA ALA A 467 6.43 30.15 0.81
C ALA A 467 5.90 31.29 1.70
N LYS A 468 4.60 31.30 2.00
CA LYS A 468 4.00 32.29 2.90
C LYS A 468 4.35 31.97 4.34
N ASP A 469 4.61 33.01 5.11
CA ASP A 469 4.64 32.93 6.57
C ASP A 469 3.22 32.80 7.12
N PHE A 470 2.67 31.60 6.99
CA PHE A 470 1.25 31.34 7.25
C PHE A 470 0.93 31.30 8.74
N LEU A 471 1.89 30.91 9.58
CA LEU A 471 1.72 30.95 11.03
C LEU A 471 1.53 32.39 11.52
N SER A 472 2.36 33.34 11.05
CA SER A 472 2.19 34.75 11.39
C SER A 472 0.83 35.32 10.99
N GLU A 473 0.26 34.86 9.87
CA GLU A 473 -1.10 35.25 9.47
C GLU A 473 -2.19 34.66 10.37
N LEU A 474 -2.04 33.38 10.76
CA LEU A 474 -2.95 32.72 11.69
C LEU A 474 -2.92 33.36 13.07
N GLU A 475 -1.74 33.73 13.57
CA GLU A 475 -1.55 34.35 14.90
C GLU A 475 -2.27 35.71 15.06
N LYS A 476 -2.61 36.37 13.95
CA LYS A 476 -3.43 37.60 13.98
C LYS A 476 -4.87 37.34 14.44
N GLN A 477 -5.36 36.11 14.28
CA GLN A 477 -6.74 35.72 14.54
C GLN A 477 -6.87 34.61 15.60
N TYR A 478 -5.84 33.78 15.74
CA TYR A 478 -5.81 32.61 16.59
C TYR A 478 -4.68 32.66 17.60
N ARG A 479 -4.91 32.02 18.75
CA ARG A 479 -3.81 31.62 19.61
C ARG A 479 -3.24 30.31 19.09
N VAL A 480 -2.10 30.37 18.42
CA VAL A 480 -1.37 29.18 17.95
C VAL A 480 -0.44 28.69 19.06
N THR A 481 -0.38 27.37 19.25
CA THR A 481 0.56 26.74 20.19
C THR A 481 1.02 25.41 19.61
N ASN A 482 2.33 25.20 19.59
CA ASN A 482 3.02 23.95 19.27
C ASN A 482 3.75 23.37 20.50
N ASP A 483 3.53 23.98 21.68
CA ASP A 483 4.21 23.66 22.92
C ASP A 483 3.42 22.63 23.75
N HIS A 484 4.15 21.85 24.54
CA HIS A 484 3.54 21.13 25.66
C HIS A 484 2.96 22.15 26.64
N THR A 485 1.68 21.98 26.94
CA THR A 485 1.00 22.87 27.89
C THR A 485 1.61 22.69 29.29
N PRO A 486 1.79 23.75 30.09
CA PRO A 486 2.14 23.62 31.52
C PRO A 486 0.95 23.16 32.38
N ILE A 487 -0.10 22.62 31.75
CA ILE A 487 -1.29 22.14 32.44
C ILE A 487 -0.89 20.89 33.23
N MET A 488 -1.33 20.84 34.48
CA MET A 488 -1.07 19.70 35.35
C MET A 488 -1.60 18.41 34.70
N LEU A 489 -0.72 17.42 34.55
CA LEU A 489 -1.10 16.09 34.11
C LEU A 489 -1.75 15.35 35.28
N PRO A 490 -2.99 14.86 35.15
CA PRO A 490 -3.62 14.09 36.21
C PRO A 490 -2.92 12.73 36.33
N VAL A 491 -2.36 12.47 37.50
CA VAL A 491 -1.79 11.16 37.87
C VAL A 491 -2.81 10.43 38.72
N PHE A 492 -3.29 9.30 38.22
CA PHE A 492 -4.23 8.43 38.95
C PHE A 492 -3.46 7.23 39.50
N ALA A 493 -3.59 6.98 40.80
CA ALA A 493 -3.02 5.81 41.47
C ALA A 493 -4.08 5.11 42.31
N TYR A 494 -4.05 3.78 42.35
CA TYR A 494 -4.98 2.95 43.10
C TYR A 494 -4.24 1.83 43.84
N GLY A 495 -4.74 1.39 45.00
CA GLY A 495 -4.11 0.35 45.84
C GLY A 495 -3.20 0.91 46.95
N PRO A 496 -2.48 0.05 47.69
CA PRO A 496 -1.56 0.46 48.75
C PRO A 496 -0.53 1.49 48.24
N GLY A 497 -0.32 2.59 48.97
CA GLY A 497 0.57 3.68 48.55
C GLY A 497 -0.02 4.70 47.55
N SER A 498 -1.24 4.48 47.03
CA SER A 498 -1.94 5.44 46.12
C SER A 498 -2.07 6.86 46.68
N ARG A 499 -2.19 7.01 48.01
CA ARG A 499 -2.25 8.31 48.68
C ARG A 499 -1.00 9.17 48.42
N ASN A 500 0.16 8.54 48.15
CA ASN A 500 1.41 9.25 47.86
C ASN A 500 1.35 10.04 46.54
N PHE A 501 0.38 9.73 45.68
CA PHE A 501 0.16 10.38 44.38
C PHE A 501 -1.01 11.38 44.41
N SER A 502 -1.47 11.79 45.61
CA SER A 502 -2.45 12.86 45.77
C SER A 502 -1.79 14.24 45.84
N GLY A 503 -2.49 15.29 45.36
CA GLY A 503 -2.01 16.67 45.36
C GLY A 503 -1.26 17.07 44.09
N VAL A 504 -0.61 18.25 44.12
CA VAL A 504 0.20 18.78 43.01
C VAL A 504 1.67 18.53 43.35
N TYR A 505 2.41 17.94 42.42
CA TYR A 505 3.83 17.59 42.59
C TYR A 505 4.55 17.62 41.24
N ASN A 506 5.88 17.69 41.26
CA ASN A 506 6.67 17.75 40.02
C ASN A 506 6.71 16.39 39.34
N ASN A 507 6.92 16.38 38.01
CA ASN A 507 7.08 15.14 37.24
C ASN A 507 8.21 14.24 37.79
N THR A 508 9.26 14.84 38.36
CA THR A 508 10.38 14.12 38.99
C THR A 508 10.00 13.38 40.27
N ASP A 509 8.93 13.82 40.94
CA ASP A 509 8.51 13.28 42.24
C ASP A 509 7.84 11.92 42.07
N ILE A 510 7.32 11.60 40.87
CA ILE A 510 6.70 10.31 40.55
C ILE A 510 7.67 9.16 40.83
N PHE A 511 8.94 9.28 40.42
CA PHE A 511 9.96 8.26 40.63
C PHE A 511 10.15 7.95 42.13
N TYR A 512 10.25 8.98 42.97
CA TYR A 512 10.45 8.81 44.41
C TYR A 512 9.18 8.33 45.12
N LYS A 513 8.00 8.76 44.66
CA LYS A 513 6.70 8.31 45.17
C LYS A 513 6.43 6.84 44.85
N ILE A 514 6.93 6.33 43.71
CA ILE A 514 6.89 4.89 43.38
C ILE A 514 7.89 4.10 44.24
N ARG A 515 9.11 4.63 44.42
CA ARG A 515 10.19 3.92 45.11
C ARG A 515 9.97 3.77 46.63
N THR A 516 9.08 4.57 47.20
CA THR A 516 8.89 4.63 48.66
C THR A 516 7.40 4.44 48.99
N PRO A 517 6.91 3.19 49.04
CA PRO A 517 5.59 2.92 49.57
C PRO A 517 5.62 3.13 51.09
N ASP A 518 5.07 4.27 51.52
CA ASP A 518 4.63 4.65 52.88
C ASP A 518 5.44 4.07 54.07
N PRO A 519 6.20 4.89 54.84
CA PRO A 519 6.91 4.42 56.03
C PRO A 519 5.99 3.93 57.18
N LEU A 520 4.66 4.00 57.04
CA LEU A 520 3.70 3.55 58.05
C LEU A 520 3.41 2.03 58.03
N LEU A 521 4.16 1.21 57.28
CA LEU A 521 4.01 -0.25 57.24
C LEU A 521 5.07 -1.04 58.06
N GLU A 522 5.91 -0.37 58.85
CA GLU A 522 6.91 -1.08 59.70
C GLU A 522 6.39 -1.56 61.07
N ASP A 523 5.14 -1.27 61.47
CA ASP A 523 4.55 -1.74 62.75
C ASP A 523 3.17 -2.41 62.59
N GLN A 524 3.07 -3.50 61.81
CA GLN A 524 1.98 -4.50 61.94
C GLN A 524 2.45 -5.94 61.77
#